data_AF-A0A2E9QGK1-F1
#
_entry.id   AF-A0A2E9QGK1-F1
#
_cell.length_a   1.000
_cell.length_b   1.000
_cell.length_c   1.000
_cell.angle_alpha   90.00
_cell.angle_beta   90.00
_cell.angle_gamma   90.00
#
_symmetry.space_group_name_H-M   'P 1'
#
loop_
_entity.id
_entity.type
_entity.pdbx_description
1 polymer ?
#
loop_
_entity_poly.entity_id
_entity_poly.type
_entity_poly.pdbx_seq_one_letter_code
_entity_poly.pdbx_strand_id
1 'polypeptide(L)'
;MRYPMKKFAVAIAILSVSVLASCGGGSPEDVAKKFGKAMLDGDVEAAQDISTENASKLMPLIIGMMSSKMGEMSDEERKEALAELDTMECEVEGDKAKCGPKGKSKTLELKKVDGDWKVDFNKKGQS
;
A
#
# COMPACT_ATOMS: atom_id res chain seq x y z
N MET A 1 -7.47 -44.25 -51.45
CA MET A 1 -6.75 -42.97 -51.28
C MET A 1 -6.84 -42.57 -49.81
N ARG A 2 -5.71 -42.56 -49.07
CA ARG A 2 -5.63 -42.12 -47.66
C ARG A 2 -5.47 -40.59 -47.63
N TYR A 3 -6.27 -39.88 -46.83
CA TYR A 3 -5.92 -38.56 -46.32
C TYR A 3 -5.80 -38.61 -44.78
N PRO A 4 -4.70 -38.09 -44.20
CA PRO A 4 -4.34 -38.26 -42.79
C PRO A 4 -5.01 -37.24 -41.84
N MET A 5 -5.13 -37.65 -40.57
CA MET A 5 -5.60 -36.84 -39.44
C MET A 5 -4.94 -35.46 -39.36
N LYS A 6 -5.76 -34.41 -39.24
CA LYS A 6 -5.36 -33.09 -38.74
C LYS A 6 -6.03 -32.88 -37.39
N LYS A 7 -5.19 -32.76 -36.36
CA LYS A 7 -5.54 -32.57 -34.96
C LYS A 7 -6.24 -31.22 -34.79
N PHE A 8 -7.54 -31.22 -34.59
CA PHE A 8 -8.25 -30.02 -34.12
C PHE A 8 -8.00 -29.90 -32.61
N ALA A 9 -6.93 -29.20 -32.26
CA ALA A 9 -6.72 -28.72 -30.90
C ALA A 9 -7.77 -27.63 -30.63
N VAL A 10 -8.84 -27.98 -29.92
CA VAL A 10 -9.82 -27.03 -29.41
C VAL A 10 -9.17 -26.29 -28.24
N ALA A 11 -8.60 -25.12 -28.52
CA ALA A 11 -8.14 -24.19 -27.49
C ALA A 11 -9.37 -23.49 -26.88
N ILE A 12 -9.80 -23.94 -25.71
CA ILE A 12 -10.77 -23.22 -24.89
C ILE A 12 -10.02 -22.05 -24.26
N ALA A 13 -10.07 -20.90 -24.92
CA ALA A 13 -9.68 -19.62 -24.34
C ALA A 13 -10.74 -19.24 -23.30
N ILE A 14 -10.49 -19.57 -22.03
CA ILE A 14 -11.25 -18.99 -20.92
C ILE A 14 -10.75 -17.56 -20.75
N LEU A 15 -11.39 -16.66 -21.46
CA LEU A 15 -11.23 -15.21 -21.31
C LEU A 15 -12.01 -14.81 -20.05
N SER A 16 -11.41 -15.04 -18.89
CA SER A 16 -11.95 -14.55 -17.62
C SER A 16 -11.73 -13.04 -17.53
N VAL A 17 -12.69 -12.29 -18.10
CA VAL A 17 -12.89 -10.87 -17.83
C VAL A 17 -13.47 -10.74 -16.43
N SER A 18 -12.66 -10.27 -15.48
CA SER A 18 -13.03 -9.62 -14.21
C SER A 18 -11.70 -9.17 -13.60
N VAL A 19 -11.36 -7.88 -13.50
CA VAL A 19 -12.06 -6.93 -12.63
C VAL A 19 -11.79 -5.49 -13.06
N LEU A 20 -12.86 -4.70 -13.01
CA LEU A 20 -12.86 -3.26 -12.95
C LEU A 20 -12.00 -2.81 -11.75
N ALA A 21 -10.73 -2.46 -11.97
CA ALA A 21 -10.00 -1.64 -10.99
C ALA A 21 -10.42 -0.19 -11.23
N SER A 22 -11.50 0.18 -10.55
CA SER A 22 -11.96 1.55 -10.34
C SER A 22 -10.76 2.49 -10.16
N CYS A 23 -10.67 3.52 -10.99
CA CYS A 23 -9.87 4.70 -10.66
C CYS A 23 -10.50 5.36 -9.41
N GLY A 24 -9.92 5.12 -8.24
CA GLY A 24 -10.35 5.76 -6.98
C GLY A 24 -9.33 5.59 -5.86
N GLY A 25 -8.92 4.36 -5.58
CA GLY A 25 -7.95 4.03 -4.55
C GLY A 25 -6.88 3.11 -5.12
N GLY A 26 -5.62 3.57 -5.12
CA GLY A 26 -4.48 2.78 -5.62
C GLY A 26 -4.29 1.45 -4.89
N SER A 27 -3.25 0.70 -5.27
CA SER A 27 -2.88 -0.52 -4.55
C SER A 27 -2.53 -0.21 -3.07
N PRO A 28 -2.59 -1.18 -2.15
CA PRO A 28 -2.14 -0.96 -0.77
C PRO A 28 -0.66 -0.54 -0.74
N GLU A 29 0.16 -1.03 -1.67
CA GLU A 29 1.53 -0.57 -1.86
C GLU A 29 1.60 0.91 -2.21
N ASP A 30 0.78 1.39 -3.14
CA ASP A 30 0.76 2.82 -3.52
C ASP A 30 0.37 3.71 -2.36
N VAL A 31 -0.63 3.30 -1.57
CA VAL A 31 -1.08 4.02 -0.37
C VAL A 31 0.03 4.03 0.68
N ALA A 32 0.70 2.90 0.90
CA ALA A 32 1.82 2.80 1.82
C ALA A 32 3.01 3.70 1.43
N LYS A 33 3.34 3.76 0.14
CA LYS A 33 4.38 4.65 -0.41
C LYS A 33 4.02 6.12 -0.22
N LYS A 34 2.79 6.50 -0.58
CA LYS A 34 2.28 7.87 -0.39
C LYS A 34 2.32 8.27 1.08
N PHE A 35 1.92 7.37 1.98
CA PHE A 35 1.97 7.60 3.41
C PHE A 35 3.39 7.82 3.91
N GLY A 36 4.31 6.93 3.58
CA GLY A 36 5.71 7.10 3.97
C GLY A 36 6.32 8.41 3.46
N LYS A 37 5.97 8.81 2.23
CA LYS A 37 6.40 10.10 1.67
C LYS A 37 5.83 11.28 2.44
N ALA A 38 4.53 11.28 2.74
CA ALA A 38 3.89 12.33 3.54
C ALA A 38 4.54 12.43 4.93
N MET A 39 4.89 11.30 5.56
CA MET A 39 5.60 11.27 6.83
C MET A 39 7.01 11.89 6.75
N LEU A 40 7.77 11.61 5.69
CA LEU A 40 9.10 12.19 5.46
C LEU A 40 9.04 13.69 5.18
N ASP A 41 8.00 14.14 4.47
CA ASP A 41 7.81 15.54 4.10
C ASP A 41 7.09 16.35 5.20
N GLY A 42 6.65 15.70 6.29
CA GLY A 42 5.86 16.32 7.35
C GLY A 42 4.48 16.80 6.89
N ASP A 43 3.96 16.24 5.80
CA ASP A 43 2.70 16.62 5.17
C ASP A 43 1.52 15.96 5.90
N VAL A 44 0.95 16.71 6.85
CA VAL A 44 -0.16 16.25 7.68
C VAL A 44 -1.41 16.00 6.83
N GLU A 45 -1.72 16.88 5.88
CA GLU A 45 -2.93 16.79 5.07
C GLU A 45 -2.89 15.55 4.18
N ALA A 46 -1.77 15.34 3.46
CA ALA A 46 -1.59 14.16 2.64
C ALA A 46 -1.64 12.86 3.46
N ALA A 47 -1.08 12.85 4.67
CA ALA A 47 -1.15 11.69 5.56
C ALA A 47 -2.58 11.43 6.06
N GLN A 48 -3.37 12.47 6.29
CA GLN A 48 -4.76 12.38 6.75
C GLN A 48 -5.69 11.83 5.67
N ASP A 49 -5.56 12.27 4.42
CA ASP A 49 -6.44 11.90 3.31
C ASP A 49 -6.41 10.40 3.00
N ILE A 50 -5.23 9.81 3.09
CA ILE A 50 -5.00 8.39 2.81
C ILE A 50 -5.12 7.50 4.06
N SER A 51 -5.54 8.09 5.18
CA SER A 51 -5.77 7.39 6.45
C SER A 51 -7.26 7.14 6.70
N THR A 52 -7.58 6.15 7.53
CA THR A 52 -8.93 6.01 8.10
C THR A 52 -9.25 7.21 8.98
N GLU A 53 -10.52 7.48 9.25
CA GLU A 53 -10.92 8.64 10.08
C GLU A 53 -10.21 8.65 11.45
N ASN A 54 -10.07 7.48 12.07
CA ASN A 54 -9.38 7.33 13.35
C ASN A 54 -7.87 7.58 13.22
N ALA A 55 -7.23 7.03 12.19
CA ALA A 55 -5.81 7.26 11.92
C ALA A 55 -5.53 8.73 11.57
N SER A 56 -6.36 9.34 10.74
CA SER A 56 -6.28 10.75 10.32
C SER A 56 -6.25 11.71 11.52
N LYS A 57 -7.09 11.48 12.53
CA LYS A 57 -7.08 12.28 13.78
C LYS A 57 -5.76 12.22 14.55
N LEU A 58 -4.97 11.16 14.36
CA LEU A 58 -3.68 10.98 15.03
C LEU A 58 -2.50 11.55 14.23
N MET A 59 -2.67 11.85 12.94
CA MET A 59 -1.57 12.28 12.07
C MET A 59 -0.84 13.54 12.55
N PRO A 60 -1.54 14.60 13.03
CA PRO A 60 -0.85 15.78 13.53
C PRO A 60 0.07 15.46 14.72
N LEU A 61 -0.36 14.55 15.60
CA LEU A 61 0.43 14.12 16.76
C LEU A 61 1.63 13.27 16.33
N ILE A 62 1.43 12.31 15.42
CA ILE A 62 2.48 11.39 14.96
C ILE A 62 3.56 12.17 14.19
N ILE A 63 3.16 13.04 13.25
CA ILE A 63 4.09 13.89 12.50
C ILE A 63 4.78 14.88 13.43
N GLY A 64 4.03 15.51 14.35
CA GLY A 64 4.62 16.39 15.37
C GLY A 64 5.72 15.70 16.18
N MET A 65 5.49 14.45 16.61
CA MET A 65 6.48 13.65 17.33
C MET A 65 7.69 13.26 16.47
N MET A 66 7.51 13.09 15.16
CA MET A 66 8.59 12.75 14.23
C MET A 66 9.33 13.98 13.67
N SER A 67 8.75 15.17 13.77
CA SER A 67 9.26 16.39 13.13
C SER A 67 10.70 16.74 13.53
N SER A 68 11.08 16.56 14.80
CA SER A 68 12.46 16.79 15.25
C SER A 68 13.43 15.82 14.59
N LYS A 69 13.07 14.54 14.51
CA LYS A 69 13.88 13.50 13.87
C LYS A 69 14.01 13.73 12.36
N MET A 70 12.93 14.17 11.70
CA MET A 70 12.97 14.50 10.28
C MET A 70 13.78 15.77 10.00
N GLY A 71 13.74 16.75 10.90
CA GLY A 71 14.54 17.98 10.79
C GLY A 71 16.04 17.78 11.02
N GLU A 72 16.42 16.72 11.74
CA GLU A 72 17.82 16.32 11.97
C GLU A 72 18.34 15.30 10.94
N MET A 73 17.47 14.81 10.04
CA MET A 73 17.81 13.79 9.05
C MET A 73 18.77 14.35 8.00
N SER A 74 19.86 13.63 7.72
CA SER A 74 20.79 14.00 6.65
C SER A 74 20.19 13.75 5.26
N ASP A 75 20.77 14.37 4.22
CA ASP A 75 20.33 14.14 2.84
C ASP A 75 20.49 12.66 2.41
N GLU A 76 21.55 12.01 2.88
CA GLU A 76 21.80 10.58 2.66
C GLU A 76 20.73 9.73 3.34
N GLU A 77 20.43 9.98 4.61
CA GLU A 77 19.39 9.25 5.36
C GLU A 77 18.01 9.42 4.71
N ARG A 78 17.70 10.64 4.23
CA ARG A 78 16.45 10.91 3.52
C ARG A 78 16.38 10.15 2.20
N LYS A 79 17.50 10.10 1.45
CA LYS A 79 17.57 9.35 0.19
C LYS A 79 17.41 7.84 0.42
N GLU A 80 18.01 7.30 1.48
CA GLU A 80 17.83 5.90 1.87
C GLU A 80 16.37 5.62 2.24
N ALA A 81 15.74 6.48 3.04
CA ALA A 81 14.33 6.34 3.39
C ALA A 81 13.41 6.34 2.15
N LEU A 82 13.65 7.23 1.18
CA LEU A 82 12.92 7.25 -0.09
C LEU A 82 13.13 5.96 -0.90
N ALA A 83 14.37 5.46 -0.96
CA ALA A 83 14.66 4.19 -1.65
C ALA A 83 13.95 3.01 -0.96
N GLU A 84 13.83 3.01 0.36
CA GLU A 84 13.06 1.99 1.09
C GLU A 84 11.57 2.04 0.73
N LEU A 85 10.98 3.24 0.58
CA LEU A 85 9.60 3.38 0.12
C LEU A 85 9.40 2.74 -1.27
N ASP A 86 10.36 2.84 -2.18
CA ASP A 86 10.23 2.21 -3.49
C ASP A 86 10.15 0.67 -3.42
N THR A 87 10.69 0.08 -2.36
CA THR A 87 10.68 -1.38 -2.10
C THR A 87 9.48 -1.88 -1.30
N MET A 88 8.46 -1.05 -1.05
CA MET A 88 7.30 -1.45 -0.26
C MET A 88 6.56 -2.63 -0.89
N GLU A 89 6.27 -3.65 -0.07
CA GLU A 89 5.48 -4.83 -0.41
C GLU A 89 4.36 -5.01 0.63
N CYS A 90 3.17 -5.41 0.18
CA CYS A 90 2.04 -5.66 1.07
C CYS A 90 1.61 -7.13 1.04
N GLU A 91 1.28 -7.67 2.21
CA GLU A 91 0.52 -8.91 2.35
C GLU A 91 -0.95 -8.54 2.51
N VAL A 92 -1.78 -8.99 1.58
CA VAL A 92 -3.21 -8.68 1.54
C VAL A 92 -4.02 -9.89 2.02
N GLU A 93 -4.84 -9.67 3.05
CA GLU A 93 -5.78 -10.64 3.61
C GLU A 93 -7.19 -10.05 3.62
N GLY A 94 -7.93 -10.29 2.54
CA GLY A 94 -9.27 -9.74 2.34
C GLY A 94 -9.26 -8.21 2.29
N ASP A 95 -9.89 -7.58 3.29
CA ASP A 95 -9.98 -6.12 3.41
C ASP A 95 -8.89 -5.50 4.28
N LYS A 96 -7.85 -6.26 4.63
CA LYS A 96 -6.69 -5.79 5.38
C LYS A 96 -5.41 -6.03 4.60
N ALA A 97 -4.42 -5.18 4.82
CA ALA A 97 -3.09 -5.39 4.32
C ALA A 97 -2.05 -5.00 5.37
N LYS A 98 -0.90 -5.69 5.36
CA LYS A 98 0.29 -5.32 6.11
C LYS A 98 1.40 -5.00 5.14
N CYS A 99 1.94 -3.80 5.22
CA CYS A 99 2.93 -3.28 4.29
C CYS A 99 4.25 -2.96 4.99
N GLY A 100 5.34 -3.08 4.27
CA GLY A 100 6.67 -2.70 4.73
C GLY A 100 7.71 -2.83 3.60
N PRO A 101 8.92 -2.27 3.78
CA PRO A 101 9.99 -2.42 2.81
C PRO A 101 10.36 -3.89 2.64
N LYS A 102 10.73 -4.30 1.42
CA LYS A 102 11.17 -5.66 1.12
C LYS A 102 12.31 -6.08 2.04
N GLY A 103 12.18 -7.27 2.64
CA GLY A 103 13.18 -7.79 3.58
C GLY A 103 13.13 -7.20 4.99
N LYS A 104 12.17 -6.32 5.28
CA LYS A 104 11.89 -5.79 6.63
C LYS A 104 10.51 -6.23 7.14
N SER A 105 10.26 -5.98 8.42
CA SER A 105 8.96 -6.25 9.04
C SER A 105 7.86 -5.38 8.43
N LYS A 106 6.73 -6.01 8.09
CA LYS A 106 5.53 -5.34 7.56
C LYS A 106 4.66 -4.86 8.72
N THR A 107 4.88 -3.63 9.17
CA THR A 107 4.23 -3.04 10.34
C THR A 107 3.16 -2.01 10.00
N LEU A 108 3.11 -1.51 8.76
CA LEU A 108 2.12 -0.54 8.34
C LEU A 108 0.82 -1.28 8.00
N GLU A 109 -0.21 -1.10 8.82
CA GLU A 109 -1.51 -1.71 8.59
C GLU A 109 -2.39 -0.80 7.72
N LEU A 110 -3.00 -1.41 6.69
CA LEU A 110 -3.99 -0.77 5.84
C LEU A 110 -5.28 -1.57 5.92
N LYS A 111 -6.39 -0.86 5.73
CA LYS A 111 -7.72 -1.43 5.64
C LYS A 111 -8.43 -0.86 4.42
N LYS A 112 -9.19 -1.70 3.73
CA LYS A 112 -10.10 -1.26 2.68
C LYS A 112 -11.37 -0.67 3.31
N VAL A 113 -11.70 0.57 2.95
CA VAL A 113 -12.89 1.30 3.37
C VAL A 113 -13.58 1.79 2.11
N ASP A 114 -14.83 1.37 1.89
CA ASP A 114 -15.63 1.73 0.71
C ASP A 114 -14.96 1.46 -0.65
N GLY A 115 -14.08 0.46 -0.70
CA GLY A 115 -13.34 0.09 -1.91
C GLY A 115 -11.92 0.65 -1.97
N ASP A 116 -11.61 1.67 -1.16
CA ASP A 116 -10.32 2.35 -1.14
C ASP A 116 -9.42 1.86 0.00
N TRP A 117 -8.14 1.67 -0.28
CA TRP A 117 -7.14 1.35 0.75
C TRP A 117 -6.79 2.59 1.56
N LYS A 118 -6.81 2.45 2.89
CA LYS A 118 -6.45 3.51 3.83
C LYS A 118 -5.56 2.99 4.94
N VAL A 119 -4.61 3.80 5.40
CA VAL A 119 -3.76 3.50 6.56
C VAL A 119 -4.64 3.45 7.81
N ASP A 120 -4.51 2.39 8.59
CA ASP A 120 -5.32 2.16 9.79
C ASP A 120 -4.43 1.84 10.99
N PHE A 121 -4.45 2.71 12.00
CA PHE A 121 -3.80 2.46 13.28
C PHE A 121 -4.80 1.82 14.24
N ASN A 122 -5.27 0.62 13.94
CA ASN A 122 -6.08 -0.12 14.90
C ASN A 122 -5.17 -0.70 15.97
N LYS A 123 -5.25 -0.16 17.20
CA LYS A 123 -4.85 -0.91 18.40
C LYS A 123 -5.80 -2.09 18.58
N LYS A 124 -5.68 -3.15 17.79
CA LYS A 124 -6.34 -4.43 18.05
C LYS A 124 -5.30 -5.53 18.20
N GLY A 125 -4.59 -5.42 19.31
CA GLY A 125 -3.84 -6.49 19.96
C GLY A 125 -4.22 -6.70 21.43
N GLN A 126 -5.45 -6.34 21.83
CA GLN A 126 -6.05 -6.71 23.12
C GLN A 126 -7.55 -6.95 22.93
N SER A 127 -7.91 -8.19 22.61
CA SER A 127 -9.21 -8.80 22.88
C SER A 127 -8.99 -10.29 23.08
#